data_AF-A0A249P5W1-F1
#
_entry.id   AF-A0A249P5W1-F1
#
_cell.length_a   1.000
_cell.length_b   1.000
_cell.length_c   1.000
_cell.angle_alpha   90.00
_cell.angle_beta   90.00
_cell.angle_gamma   90.00
#
_symmetry.space_group_name_H-M   'P 1'
#
loop_
_entity.id
_entity.type
_entity.pdbx_description
1 polymer ?
#
loop_
_entity_poly.entity_id
_entity_poly.type
_entity_poly.pdbx_seq_one_letter_code
_entity_poly.pdbx_strand_id
1 'polypeptide(L)' 'MDYVEFTSENSPAKQMDNARTAVTKGVDAIVIGPVNSTSTPPLLAYLKSQNIPIAFAGIGPQPGQTDYILGYCKQLRNR' A
#
# COMPACT_ATOMS: atom_id res chain seq x y z
N MET A 1 -13.05 -10.43 11.27
CA MET A 1 -12.06 -9.45 10.80
C MET A 1 -12.29 -9.38 9.31
N ASP A 2 -12.95 -8.32 8.85
CA ASP A 2 -13.37 -8.23 7.45
C ASP A 2 -12.27 -7.51 6.68
N TYR A 3 -11.86 -8.09 5.56
CA TYR A 3 -10.87 -7.48 4.67
C TYR A 3 -11.43 -7.46 3.25
N VAL A 4 -11.04 -6.44 2.50
CA VAL A 4 -11.35 -6.32 1.08
C VAL A 4 -10.02 -6.38 0.33
N GLU A 5 -9.92 -7.33 -0.59
CA GLU A 5 -8.73 -7.53 -1.41
C GLU A 5 -8.89 -6.86 -2.77
N PHE A 6 -7.81 -6.23 -3.24
CA PHE A 6 -7.73 -5.63 -4.56
C PHE A 6 -6.43 -6.05 -5.24
N THR A 7 -6.49 -6.36 -6.53
CA THR A 7 -5.31 -6.55 -7.38
C THR A 7 -5.09 -5.33 -8.27
N SER A 8 -3.84 -4.91 -8.41
CA SER A 8 -3.47 -3.80 -9.28
C SER A 8 -3.03 -4.24 -10.68
N GLU A 9 -2.89 -5.54 -10.93
CA GLU A 9 -2.50 -6.09 -12.24
C GLU A 9 -1.27 -5.40 -12.84
N ASN A 10 -0.27 -5.10 -12.00
CA ASN A 10 0.95 -4.38 -12.37
C ASN A 10 0.73 -2.96 -12.94
N SER A 11 -0.41 -2.33 -12.62
CA SER A 11 -0.77 -0.97 -13.05
C SER A 11 -0.75 0.01 -11.87
N PRO A 12 0.14 1.02 -11.89
CA PRO A 12 0.15 2.10 -10.90
C PRO A 12 -1.16 2.89 -10.82
N ALA A 13 -1.85 3.07 -11.97
CA ALA A 13 -3.12 3.76 -12.01
C ALA A 13 -4.20 2.96 -11.24
N LYS A 14 -4.32 1.65 -11.52
CA LYS A 14 -5.24 0.77 -10.78
C LYS A 14 -4.91 0.72 -9.29
N GLN A 15 -3.64 0.75 -8.91
CA GLN A 15 -3.23 0.83 -7.51
C GLN A 15 -3.82 2.04 -6.79
N MET A 16 -3.76 3.22 -7.42
CA MET A 16 -4.34 4.44 -6.84
C MET A 16 -5.87 4.37 -6.77
N ASP A 17 -6.53 3.85 -7.80
CA ASP A 17 -8.00 3.73 -7.81
C ASP A 17 -8.51 2.71 -6.79
N ASN A 18 -7.77 1.61 -6.59
CA ASN A 18 -8.05 0.64 -5.52
C ASN A 18 -7.93 1.28 -4.14
N ALA A 19 -6.89 2.08 -3.91
CA ALA A 19 -6.71 2.79 -2.64
C ALA A 19 -7.85 3.78 -2.38
N ARG A 20 -8.24 4.59 -3.38
CA ARG A 20 -9.40 5.48 -3.27
C ARG A 20 -10.67 4.71 -2.94
N THR A 21 -10.91 3.60 -3.64
CA THR A 21 -12.07 2.74 -3.40
C THR A 21 -12.08 2.19 -1.98
N ALA A 22 -10.93 1.74 -1.47
CA ALA A 22 -10.80 1.25 -0.09
C ALA A 22 -11.10 2.36 0.93
N VAL A 23 -10.55 3.56 0.73
CA VAL A 23 -10.83 4.72 1.60
C VAL A 23 -12.31 5.10 1.56
N THR A 24 -12.94 5.15 0.38
CA THR A 24 -14.39 5.42 0.25
C THR A 24 -15.24 4.37 0.94
N LYS A 25 -14.78 3.11 0.99
CA LYS A 25 -15.44 2.03 1.76
C LYS A 25 -15.24 2.15 3.27
N GLY A 26 -14.43 3.10 3.74
CA GLY A 26 -14.22 3.35 5.17
C GLY A 26 -13.28 2.36 5.84
N VAL A 27 -12.25 1.87 5.15
CA VAL A 27 -11.24 1.00 5.78
C VAL A 27 -10.44 1.75 6.85
N ASP A 28 -10.12 1.07 7.95
CA ASP A 28 -9.31 1.64 9.03
C ASP A 28 -7.81 1.64 8.71
N ALA A 29 -7.36 0.77 7.80
CA ALA A 29 -5.95 0.61 7.44
C ALA A 29 -5.80 -0.03 6.05
N ILE A 30 -4.62 0.16 5.44
CA ILE A 30 -4.25 -0.47 4.17
C ILE A 30 -2.96 -1.28 4.35
N VAL A 31 -2.93 -2.49 3.79
CA VAL A 31 -1.70 -3.28 3.61
C VAL A 31 -1.45 -3.39 2.11
N ILE A 32 -0.24 -3.06 1.65
CA ILE A 32 0.06 -3.05 0.21
C ILE A 32 1.42 -3.65 -0.15
N GLY A 33 1.45 -4.45 -1.20
CA GLY A 33 2.65 -4.71 -2.00
C GLY A 33 2.65 -3.78 -3.22
N PRO A 34 3.40 -2.66 -3.21
CA PRO A 34 3.33 -1.67 -4.28
C PRO A 34 3.84 -2.25 -5.59
N VAL A 35 3.22 -1.82 -6.70
CA VAL A 35 3.57 -2.20 -8.07
C VAL A 35 5.04 -1.88 -8.37
N ASN A 36 5.49 -0.69 -7.98
CA ASN A 36 6.90 -0.28 -8.06
C ASN A 36 7.19 0.86 -7.09
N SER A 37 8.47 1.09 -6.77
CA SER A 37 8.89 2.11 -5.80
C SER A 37 8.61 3.54 -6.22
N THR A 38 8.45 3.85 -7.52
CA THR A 38 8.20 5.22 -8.01
C THR A 38 6.71 5.61 -7.98
N SER A 39 5.81 4.63 -8.01
CA SER A 39 4.36 4.82 -7.86
C SER A 39 3.91 4.97 -6.41
N THR A 40 4.77 4.62 -5.46
CA THR A 40 4.46 4.62 -4.03
C THR A 40 4.33 6.02 -3.42
N PRO A 41 5.20 7.02 -3.71
CA PRO A 41 5.11 8.32 -3.05
C PRO A 41 3.76 9.05 -3.25
N PRO A 42 3.16 9.10 -4.46
CA PRO A 42 1.83 9.68 -4.64
C PRO A 42 0.74 8.97 -3.83
N LEU A 43 0.80 7.64 -3.71
CA LEU A 43 -0.13 6.85 -2.90
C LEU A 43 -0.01 7.20 -1.41
N LEU A 44 1.22 7.33 -0.90
CA LEU A 44 1.46 7.67 0.50
C LEU A 44 0.98 9.09 0.82
N ALA A 45 1.23 10.05 -0.07
CA ALA A 45 0.73 11.41 0.10
C ALA A 45 -0.80 11.43 0.18
N TYR A 46 -1.48 10.67 -0.69
CA TYR A 46 -2.93 10.51 -0.64
C TYR A 46 -3.40 9.93 0.70
N LEU A 47 -2.88 8.77 1.12
CA LEU A 47 -3.34 8.12 2.35
C LEU A 47 -3.03 8.93 3.61
N LYS A 48 -1.90 9.64 3.64
CA LYS A 48 -1.57 10.60 4.70
C LYS A 48 -2.60 11.73 4.79
N SER A 49 -3.03 12.29 3.66
CA SER A 49 -4.08 13.32 3.63
C SER A 49 -5.44 12.82 4.15
N GLN A 50 -5.69 11.52 4.05
CA GLN A 50 -6.91 10.86 4.52
C GLN A 50 -6.77 10.32 5.96
N ASN A 51 -5.61 10.49 6.60
CA ASN A 51 -5.26 9.90 7.90
C ASN A 51 -5.40 8.37 7.94
N ILE A 52 -5.15 7.69 6.82
CA ILE A 52 -5.22 6.23 6.74
C ILE A 52 -3.83 5.64 6.98
N PRO A 53 -3.64 4.82 8.03
CA PRO A 53 -2.40 4.11 8.25
C PRO A 53 -2.16 3.06 7.17
N ILE A 54 -0.90 2.89 6.79
CA ILE A 54 -0.48 1.96 5.74
C ILE A 54 0.70 1.11 6.20
N ALA A 55 0.65 -0.18 5.88
CA ALA A 55 1.76 -1.12 6.03
C ALA A 55 2.18 -1.69 4.67
N PHE A 56 3.49 -1.93 4.51
CA PHE A 56 4.03 -2.52 3.28
C PHE A 56 4.23 -4.03 3.44
N ALA A 57 3.79 -4.79 2.44
CA ALA A 57 4.01 -6.22 2.33
C ALA A 57 4.85 -6.53 1.07
N GLY A 58 6.11 -6.92 1.25
CA GLY A 58 7.00 -7.33 0.16
C GLY A 58 8.01 -6.25 -0.25
N ILE A 59 7.61 -5.31 -1.10
CA ILE A 59 8.52 -4.27 -1.65
C ILE A 59 8.28 -2.94 -0.94
N GLY A 60 9.30 -2.43 -0.25
CA GLY A 60 9.24 -1.08 0.33
C GLY A 60 9.53 0.03 -0.68
N PRO A 61 9.05 1.26 -0.43
CA PRO A 61 9.54 2.44 -1.14
C PRO A 61 11.05 2.65 -0.89
N GLN A 62 11.70 3.49 -1.71
CA GLN A 62 13.12 3.79 -1.48
C GLN A 62 13.32 4.42 -0.09
N PRO A 63 14.46 4.18 0.59
CA PRO A 63 14.77 4.81 1.86
C PRO A 63 14.60 6.34 1.81
N GLY A 64 13.97 6.91 2.84
CA GLY A 64 13.68 8.35 2.91
C GLY A 64 12.41 8.80 2.18
N GLN A 65 11.67 7.89 1.54
CA GLN A 65 10.40 8.21 0.87
C GLN A 65 9.15 7.79 1.65
N THR A 66 9.29 7.37 2.91
CA THR A 66 8.15 7.01 3.76
C THR A 66 8.42 7.31 5.23
N ASP A 67 7.39 7.84 5.91
CA ASP A 67 7.36 8.05 7.36
C ASP A 67 6.88 6.79 8.12
N TYR A 68 6.54 5.71 7.40
CA TYR A 68 5.97 4.48 7.96
C TYR A 68 7.04 3.38 8.13
N ILE A 69 6.94 2.62 9.22
CA ILE A 69 7.85 1.49 9.48
C ILE A 69 7.59 0.38 8.46
N LEU A 70 8.60 0.10 7.64
CA LEU A 70 8.66 -1.09 6.81
C LEU A 70 8.73 -2.32 7.69
N GLY A 71 7.58 -2.95 7.94
CA GLY A 71 7.56 -4.34 8.35
C GLY A 71 8.08 -5.16 7.18
N TYR A 72 9.34 -5.57 7.21
CA TYR A 72 9.79 -6.66 6.35
C TYR A 72 8.91 -7.87 6.69
N CYS A 73 7.83 -8.06 5.93
CA CYS A 73 7.20 -9.37 5.85
C CYS A 73 8.28 -10.25 5.22
N LYS A 74 9.04 -10.93 6.08
CA LYS A 74 9.96 -12.01 5.70
C LYS A 74 9.10 -12.92 4.85
N GLN A 75 9.23 -12.77 3.54
CA GLN A 75 8.42 -13.51 2.60
C GLN A 75 8.63 -14.96 2.97
N LEU A 76 7.57 -15.60 3.46
CA LEU A 76 7.49 -17.04 3.63
C LEU A 76 7.54 -17.62 2.22
N ARG A 77 8.71 -17.52 1.58
CA ARG A 77 9.10 -18.40 0.49
C ARG A 77 9.21 -19.75 1.17
N ASN A 78 8.25 -20.63 0.89
CA ASN A 78 8.49 -22.06 0.95
C ASN A 78 9.65 -22.36 0.01
N ARG A 79 10.88 -22.32 0.53
CA ARG A 79 12.03 -23.15 0.19
C ARG A 79 13.01 -23.15 1.35
#